data_AF-A0A1G4FMR1-F1
#
_entry.id   AF-A0A1G4FMR1-F1
#
_cell.length_a   1.000
_cell.length_b   1.000
_cell.length_c   1.000
_cell.angle_alpha   90.00
_cell.angle_beta   90.00
_cell.angle_gamma   90.00
#
_symmetry.space_group_name_H-M   'P 1'
#
loop_
_entity.id
_entity.type
_entity.pdbx_description
1 polymer ?
#
loop_
_entity_poly.entity_id
_entity_poly.type
_entity_poly.pdbx_seq_one_letter_code
_entity_poly.pdbx_strand_id
1 'polypeptide(L)'
;MWEKSRRNILFTIISAVTLILSLTGVLENVLPFDIAWVAIVLCGIPIVIGSVTALIREHDIKADVLVSIALVASICIGEYFAAGEVALIMAIGTLLEDATASKARKGIEKLIDLTPKTARVKRNGKEEIIPTDDVKIGDIIVVFAG
;
A
#
# COMPACT_ATOMS: atom_id res chain seq x y z
N MET A 1 1.47 5.61 10.38
CA MET A 1 1.20 5.06 9.03
C MET A 1 0.45 6.05 8.12
N TRP A 2 -0.59 6.74 8.58
CA TRP A 2 -1.42 7.65 7.76
C TRP A 2 -0.67 8.84 7.12
N GLU A 3 0.30 9.42 7.81
CA GLU A 3 1.06 10.57 7.32
C GLU A 3 2.06 10.23 6.21
N LYS A 4 2.60 8.99 6.21
CA LYS A 4 3.46 8.46 5.14
C LYS A 4 2.65 8.17 3.87
N SER A 5 1.43 7.63 4.00
CA SER A 5 0.53 7.37 2.87
C SER A 5 0.06 8.66 2.18
N ARG A 6 -0.34 9.68 2.94
CA ARG A 6 -0.71 10.99 2.36
C ARG A 6 0.43 11.63 1.56
N ARG A 7 1.65 11.55 2.09
CA ARG A 7 2.83 12.10 1.42
C ARG A 7 3.14 11.36 0.11
N ASN A 8 3.05 10.03 0.10
CA ASN A 8 3.26 9.24 -1.11
C ASN A 8 2.20 9.57 -2.19
N ILE A 9 0.93 9.71 -1.80
CA ILE A 9 -0.14 10.11 -2.73
C ILE A 9 0.13 11.50 -3.31
N LEU A 10 0.54 12.46 -2.49
CA LEU A 10 0.90 13.80 -2.95
C LEU A 10 2.08 13.76 -3.93
N PHE A 11 3.11 12.98 -3.65
CA PHE A 11 4.25 12.81 -4.56
C PHE A 11 3.83 12.20 -5.89
N THR A 12 2.97 11.18 -5.89
CA THR A 12 2.43 10.60 -7.12
C THR A 12 1.59 11.60 -7.92
N ILE A 13 0.75 12.39 -7.26
CA ILE A 13 -0.06 13.42 -7.93
C ILE A 13 0.82 14.50 -8.55
N ILE A 14 1.81 15.02 -7.81
CA ILE A 14 2.77 16.02 -8.32
C ILE A 14 3.52 15.46 -9.53
N SER A 15 3.99 14.22 -9.44
CA SER A 15 4.71 13.53 -10.52
C SER A 15 3.84 13.35 -11.76
N ALA A 16 2.56 12.99 -11.59
CA ALA A 16 1.60 12.87 -12.68
C ALA A 16 1.36 14.21 -13.37
N VAL A 17 1.16 15.29 -12.61
CA VAL A 17 0.99 16.64 -13.16
C VAL A 17 2.24 17.06 -13.93
N THR A 18 3.43 16.80 -13.38
CA THR A 18 4.68 17.16 -14.05
C THR A 18 4.90 16.37 -15.36
N LEU A 19 4.57 15.08 -15.40
CA LEU A 19 4.69 14.30 -16.64
C LEU A 19 3.67 14.71 -17.70
N ILE A 20 2.45 15.07 -17.31
CA ILE A 20 1.46 15.62 -18.25
C ILE A 20 1.97 16.93 -18.83
N LEU A 21 2.58 17.80 -18.01
CA LEU A 21 3.19 19.04 -18.49
C LEU A 21 4.40 18.79 -19.41
N SER A 22 5.24 17.78 -19.11
CA SER A 22 6.33 17.33 -19.99
C SER A 22 5.78 16.86 -21.35
N LEU A 23 4.76 16.00 -21.35
CA LEU A 23 4.15 15.43 -22.57
C LEU A 23 3.56 16.49 -23.50
N THR A 24 3.00 17.57 -22.96
CA THR A 24 2.41 18.64 -23.79
C THR A 24 3.44 19.52 -24.50
N GLY A 25 4.74 19.39 -24.19
CA GLY A 25 5.82 20.17 -24.84
C GLY A 25 5.77 21.68 -24.58
N VAL A 26 4.84 22.16 -23.75
CA VAL A 26 4.58 23.58 -23.51
C VAL A 26 5.79 24.28 -22.86
N LEU A 27 6.63 23.53 -22.16
CA LEU A 27 7.79 24.05 -21.42
C LEU A 27 9.15 23.72 -22.05
N GLU A 28 9.21 22.89 -23.10
CA GLU A 28 10.47 22.57 -23.81
C GLU A 28 11.12 23.83 -24.41
N ASN A 29 10.30 24.83 -24.76
CA ASN A 29 10.77 26.11 -25.30
C ASN A 29 11.23 27.13 -24.23
N VAL A 30 11.04 26.84 -22.94
CA VAL A 30 11.25 27.82 -21.84
C VAL A 30 12.32 27.37 -20.85
N LEU A 31 12.54 26.07 -20.68
CA LEU A 31 13.55 25.53 -19.76
C LEU A 31 14.56 24.65 -20.51
N PRO A 32 15.86 24.74 -20.17
CA PRO A 32 16.91 23.91 -20.77
C PRO A 32 16.98 22.48 -20.19
N PHE A 33 16.02 22.08 -19.35
CA PHE A 33 15.99 20.78 -18.68
C PHE A 33 14.59 20.16 -18.74
N ASP A 34 14.54 18.84 -18.90
CA ASP A 34 13.28 18.09 -18.90
C ASP A 34 12.64 18.11 -17.50
N ILE A 35 11.39 18.54 -17.43
CA ILE A 35 10.65 18.62 -16.17
C ILE A 35 10.35 17.22 -15.60
N ALA A 36 10.46 16.15 -16.42
CA ALA A 36 10.35 14.75 -16.00
C ALA A 36 11.31 14.38 -14.85
N TRP A 37 12.41 15.13 -14.66
CA TRP A 37 13.31 14.97 -13.51
C TRP A 37 12.60 15.04 -12.16
N VAL A 38 11.54 15.84 -12.03
CA VAL A 38 10.76 15.92 -10.78
C VAL A 38 10.07 14.59 -10.50
N ALA A 39 9.47 13.96 -11.52
CA ALA A 39 8.83 12.66 -11.37
C ALA A 39 9.84 11.55 -11.07
N ILE A 40 11.00 11.56 -11.75
CA ILE A 40 12.10 10.63 -11.49
C ILE A 40 12.59 10.74 -10.04
N VAL A 41 12.77 11.96 -9.53
CA VAL A 41 13.27 12.19 -8.17
C VAL A 41 12.22 11.78 -7.14
N LEU A 42 10.96 12.21 -7.30
CA LEU A 42 9.91 11.98 -6.32
C LEU A 42 9.45 10.51 -6.27
N CYS A 43 9.31 9.86 -7.43
CA CYS A 43 8.86 8.47 -7.51
C CYS A 43 10.02 7.48 -7.64
N GLY A 44 11.07 7.81 -8.40
CA GLY A 44 12.17 6.90 -8.69
C GLY A 44 13.11 6.66 -7.51
N ILE A 45 13.47 7.69 -6.72
CA ILE A 45 14.37 7.50 -5.57
C ILE A 45 13.80 6.51 -4.55
N PRO A 46 12.52 6.61 -4.11
CA PRO A 46 11.93 5.62 -3.23
C PRO A 46 11.96 4.20 -3.79
N ILE A 47 11.72 4.04 -5.10
CA ILE A 47 11.74 2.73 -5.77
C ILE A 47 13.15 2.14 -5.74
N VAL A 48 14.18 2.90 -6.12
CA VAL A 48 15.56 2.42 -6.15
C VAL A 48 16.03 2.04 -4.74
N ILE A 49 15.77 2.88 -3.73
CA ILE A 49 16.15 2.59 -2.34
C ILE A 49 15.41 1.35 -1.83
N GLY A 50 14.11 1.25 -2.10
CA GLY A 50 13.30 0.08 -1.73
C GLY A 50 13.82 -1.20 -2.35
N SER A 51 14.10 -1.17 -3.65
CA SER A 51 14.61 -2.29 -4.44
C SER A 51 15.98 -2.76 -3.97
N VAL A 52 16.91 -1.84 -3.74
CA VAL A 52 18.26 -2.17 -3.23
C VAL A 52 18.16 -2.79 -1.83
N THR A 53 17.30 -2.23 -0.97
CA THR A 53 17.10 -2.77 0.38
C THR A 53 16.49 -4.16 0.35
N ALA A 54 15.46 -4.39 -0.48
CA ALA A 54 14.81 -5.68 -0.65
C ALA A 54 15.78 -6.73 -1.22
N LEU A 55 16.53 -6.38 -2.26
CA LEU A 55 17.47 -7.30 -2.90
C LEU A 55 18.61 -7.72 -1.96
N ILE A 56 19.18 -6.77 -1.21
CA ILE A 56 20.33 -7.03 -0.34
C ILE A 56 19.91 -7.68 0.99
N ARG A 57 18.80 -7.26 1.60
CA ARG A 57 18.40 -7.75 2.93
C ARG A 57 17.48 -8.96 2.88
N GLU A 58 16.54 -8.97 1.94
CA GLU A 58 15.50 -10.01 1.86
C GLU A 58 15.87 -11.11 0.85
N HIS A 59 16.90 -10.89 0.01
CA HIS A 59 17.30 -11.79 -1.08
C HIS A 59 16.14 -12.16 -2.01
N ASP A 60 15.15 -11.27 -2.13
CA ASP A 60 13.94 -11.48 -2.90
C ASP A 60 13.93 -10.57 -4.15
N ILE A 61 13.75 -11.17 -5.32
CA ILE A 61 13.71 -10.45 -6.60
C ILE A 61 12.25 -10.14 -6.92
N LYS A 62 11.83 -8.94 -6.55
CA LYS A 62 10.48 -8.41 -6.81
C LYS A 62 10.46 -7.55 -8.07
N ALA A 63 9.26 -7.22 -8.54
CA ALA A 63 9.05 -6.32 -9.68
C ALA A 63 9.79 -4.98 -9.51
N ASP A 64 9.91 -4.50 -8.28
CA ASP A 64 10.63 -3.28 -7.90
C ASP A 64 12.07 -3.27 -8.42
N VAL A 65 12.79 -4.41 -8.32
CA VAL A 65 14.18 -4.53 -8.78
C VAL A 65 14.27 -4.34 -10.29
N LEU A 66 13.38 -5.00 -11.04
CA LEU A 66 13.32 -4.86 -12.50
C LEU A 66 13.03 -3.42 -12.92
N VAL A 67 12.06 -2.78 -12.25
CA VAL A 67 11.70 -1.37 -12.49
C VAL A 67 12.85 -0.42 -12.17
N SER A 68 13.59 -0.68 -11.09
CA SER A 68 14.73 0.14 -10.70
C SER A 68 15.85 0.10 -11.76
N ILE A 69 16.09 -1.07 -12.36
CA ILE A 69 17.07 -1.24 -13.43
C ILE A 69 16.62 -0.50 -14.69
N ALA A 70 15.35 -0.66 -15.08
CA ALA A 70 14.78 0.05 -16.23
C ALA A 70 14.86 1.58 -16.07
N LEU A 71 14.56 2.08 -14.88
CA LEU A 71 14.63 3.50 -14.56
C LEU A 71 16.06 4.05 -14.69
N VAL A 72 17.05 3.34 -14.14
CA VAL A 72 18.47 3.72 -14.26
C VAL A 72 18.92 3.66 -15.72
N ALA A 73 18.54 2.61 -16.46
CA ALA A 73 18.89 2.46 -17.87
C ALA A 73 18.33 3.61 -18.73
N SER A 74 17.06 3.98 -18.55
CA SER A 74 16.44 5.10 -19.27
C SER A 74 17.15 6.43 -18.98
N ILE A 75 17.55 6.69 -17.72
CA ILE A 75 18.35 7.87 -17.37
C ILE A 75 19.72 7.86 -18.07
N CYS A 76 20.39 6.71 -18.12
CA CYS A 76 21.70 6.58 -18.78
C CYS A 76 21.64 6.82 -20.29
N ILE A 77 20.52 6.50 -20.94
CA ILE A 77 20.31 6.70 -22.39
C ILE A 77 19.81 8.14 -22.68
N GLY A 78 19.39 8.88 -21.65
CA GLY A 78 18.87 10.25 -21.78
C GLY A 78 17.35 10.34 -21.98
N GLU A 79 16.64 9.21 -21.87
CA GLU A 79 15.19 9.12 -22.01
C GLU A 79 14.48 9.42 -20.68
N TYR A 80 14.46 10.70 -20.29
CA TYR A 80 13.93 11.12 -18.98
C TYR A 80 12.41 10.99 -18.88
N PHE A 81 11.67 11.28 -19.96
CA PHE A 81 10.22 11.08 -19.99
C PHE A 81 9.86 9.61 -19.70
N ALA A 82 10.48 8.66 -20.39
CA ALA A 82 10.26 7.23 -20.19
C ALA A 82 10.65 6.78 -18.76
N ALA A 83 11.75 7.29 -18.21
CA ALA A 83 12.14 7.02 -16.83
C ALA A 83 11.07 7.51 -15.83
N GLY A 84 10.55 8.72 -16.04
CA GLY A 84 9.50 9.29 -15.20
C GLY A 84 8.17 8.53 -15.32
N GLU A 85 7.75 8.18 -16.53
CA GLU A 85 6.51 7.42 -16.78
C GLU A 85 6.51 6.09 -16.04
N VAL A 86 7.58 5.31 -16.19
CA VAL A 86 7.71 4.01 -15.52
C VAL A 86 7.70 4.18 -13.99
N ALA A 87 8.39 5.21 -13.46
CA ALA A 87 8.39 5.51 -12.03
C ALA A 87 6.97 5.84 -11.51
N LEU A 88 6.20 6.61 -12.29
CA LEU A 88 4.83 6.99 -11.94
C LEU A 88 3.91 5.77 -11.91
N ILE A 89 3.93 4.94 -12.96
CA ILE A 89 3.10 3.75 -13.06
C ILE A 89 3.37 2.82 -11.87
N MET A 90 4.65 2.60 -11.55
CA MET A 90 5.04 1.77 -10.41
C MET A 90 4.54 2.36 -9.09
N ALA A 91 4.70 3.67 -8.87
CA ALA A 91 4.22 4.33 -7.66
C ALA A 91 2.69 4.20 -7.49
N ILE A 92 1.92 4.28 -8.58
CA ILE A 92 0.48 4.04 -8.56
C ILE A 92 0.19 2.58 -8.21
N GLY A 93 0.90 1.63 -8.83
CA GLY A 93 0.77 0.19 -8.53
C GLY A 93 0.97 -0.12 -7.05
N THR A 94 2.04 0.38 -6.45
CA THR A 94 2.31 0.21 -5.01
C THR A 94 1.21 0.81 -4.14
N LEU A 95 0.67 1.98 -4.49
CA LEU A 95 -0.45 2.57 -3.75
C LEU A 95 -1.72 1.71 -3.83
N LEU A 96 -2.00 1.12 -4.99
CA LEU A 96 -3.14 0.22 -5.18
C LEU A 96 -2.95 -1.10 -4.43
N GLU A 97 -1.74 -1.65 -4.41
CA GLU A 97 -1.38 -2.84 -3.66
C GLU A 97 -1.58 -2.62 -2.16
N ASP A 98 -1.02 -1.53 -1.62
CA ASP A 98 -1.18 -1.13 -0.22
C ASP A 98 -2.65 -0.96 0.18
N ALA A 99 -3.43 -0.30 -0.67
CA ALA A 99 -4.86 -0.08 -0.44
C ALA A 99 -5.64 -1.41 -0.43
N THR A 100 -5.32 -2.31 -1.36
CA THR A 100 -5.97 -3.62 -1.48
C THR A 100 -5.61 -4.52 -0.31
N ALA A 101 -4.33 -4.60 0.06
CA ALA A 101 -3.86 -5.38 1.20
C ALA A 101 -4.48 -4.87 2.52
N SER A 102 -4.55 -3.56 2.70
CA SER A 102 -5.21 -2.93 3.86
C SER A 102 -6.70 -3.27 3.92
N LYS A 103 -7.40 -3.21 2.78
CA LYS A 103 -8.82 -3.56 2.69
C LYS A 103 -9.06 -5.04 3.00
N ALA A 104 -8.22 -5.93 2.47
CA ALA A 104 -8.30 -7.37 2.76
C ALA A 104 -8.10 -7.65 4.25
N ARG A 105 -7.06 -7.06 4.86
CA ARG A 105 -6.78 -7.21 6.29
C ARG A 105 -7.96 -6.76 7.16
N LYS A 106 -8.55 -5.59 6.87
CA LYS A 106 -9.72 -5.09 7.59
C LYS A 106 -10.95 -5.99 7.42
N GLY A 107 -11.09 -6.64 6.26
CA GLY A 107 -12.15 -7.62 6.02
C GLY A 107 -12.01 -8.83 6.95
N ILE A 108 -10.80 -9.37 7.06
CA ILE A 108 -10.50 -10.48 7.98
C ILE A 108 -10.72 -10.06 9.43
N GLU A 109 -10.25 -8.88 9.82
CA GLU A 109 -10.41 -8.33 11.17
C GLU A 109 -11.90 -8.23 11.55
N LYS A 110 -12.76 -7.75 10.65
CA LYS A 110 -14.21 -7.73 10.87
C LYS A 110 -14.82 -9.12 11.07
N LEU A 111 -14.34 -10.13 10.37
CA LEU A 111 -14.81 -11.51 10.56
C LEU A 111 -14.38 -12.06 11.92
N ILE A 112 -13.16 -11.76 12.36
CA ILE A 112 -12.67 -12.12 13.69
C ILE A 112 -13.52 -11.44 14.77
N ASP A 113 -13.84 -10.16 14.59
CA ASP A 113 -14.64 -9.37 15.54
C ASP A 113 -16.10 -9.83 15.66
N LEU A 114 -16.63 -10.56 14.68
CA LEU A 114 -17.96 -11.18 14.78
C LEU A 114 -17.99 -12.38 15.73
N THR A 115 -16.84 -12.90 16.14
CA THR A 115 -16.77 -14.00 17.11
C THR A 115 -17.16 -13.48 18.51
N PRO A 116 -18.27 -13.97 19.09
CA PRO A 116 -18.70 -13.50 20.40
C PRO A 116 -17.67 -13.87 21.47
N LYS A 117 -17.19 -12.85 22.19
CA LYS A 117 -16.18 -13.00 23.26
C LYS A 117 -16.77 -13.49 24.58
N THR A 118 -18.09 -13.44 24.72
CA THR A 118 -18.81 -13.88 25.91
C THR A 118 -20.02 -14.72 25.52
N ALA A 119 -20.37 -15.65 26.40
CA ALA A 119 -21.56 -16.47 26.31
C ALA A 119 -22.38 -16.33 27.58
N ARG A 120 -23.71 -16.39 27.44
CA ARG A 120 -24.64 -16.44 28.57
C ARG A 120 -25.00 -17.89 28.84
N VAL A 121 -24.63 -18.40 30.01
CA VAL A 121 -24.92 -19.77 30.43
C VAL A 121 -25.91 -19.79 31.59
N LYS A 122 -26.75 -20.82 31.65
CA LYS A 122 -27.67 -21.06 32.76
C LYS A 122 -27.16 -22.19 33.64
N ARG A 123 -26.67 -21.87 34.84
CA ARG A 123 -26.18 -22.83 35.85
C ARG A 123 -26.97 -22.65 37.14
N ASN A 124 -27.40 -23.76 37.76
CA ASN A 124 -28.16 -23.74 39.02
C ASN A 124 -29.39 -22.80 39.01
N GLY A 125 -30.05 -22.66 37.86
CA GLY A 125 -31.22 -21.81 37.68
C GLY A 125 -30.93 -20.30 37.52
N LYS A 126 -29.67 -19.87 37.58
CA LYS A 126 -29.25 -18.48 37.35
C LYS A 126 -28.55 -18.33 36.01
N GLU A 127 -28.68 -17.14 35.42
CA GLU A 127 -27.96 -16.77 34.20
C GLU A 127 -26.68 -16.03 34.57
N GLU A 128 -25.56 -16.44 33.97
CA GLU A 128 -24.26 -15.82 34.15
C GLU A 128 -23.64 -15.55 32.78
N ILE A 129 -23.00 -14.39 32.62
CA ILE A 129 -22.23 -14.05 31.42
C ILE A 129 -20.77 -14.38 31.72
N ILE A 130 -20.22 -15.32 30.97
CA ILE A 130 -18.83 -15.77 31.12
C ILE A 130 -18.08 -15.62 29.78
N PRO A 131 -16.74 -15.53 29.79
CA PRO A 131 -15.94 -15.64 28.58
C PRO A 131 -16.29 -16.94 27.82
N THR A 132 -16.32 -16.87 26.48
CA THR A 132 -16.65 -18.05 25.65
C THR A 132 -15.67 -19.21 25.90
N ASP A 133 -14.42 -18.91 26.28
CA ASP A 133 -13.39 -19.90 26.60
C ASP A 133 -13.66 -20.68 27.92
N ASP A 134 -14.50 -20.14 28.81
CA ASP A 134 -14.85 -20.75 30.11
C ASP A 134 -16.13 -21.61 30.05
N VAL A 135 -16.77 -21.70 28.88
CA VAL A 135 -17.96 -22.53 28.64
C VAL A 135 -17.56 -23.99 28.60
N LYS A 136 -18.29 -24.84 29.33
CA LYS A 136 -17.99 -26.28 29.45
C LYS A 136 -19.03 -27.11 28.69
N ILE A 137 -18.60 -28.30 28.25
CA ILE A 137 -19.51 -29.29 27.64
C ILE A 137 -20.61 -29.63 28.65
N GLY A 138 -21.86 -29.47 28.24
CA GLY A 138 -23.04 -29.69 29.09
C GLY A 138 -23.70 -28.41 29.64
N ASP A 139 -23.09 -27.23 29.47
CA ASP A 139 -23.74 -25.96 29.81
C ASP A 139 -24.96 -25.68 28.91
N ILE A 140 -26.01 -25.09 29.49
CA ILE A 140 -27.18 -24.60 28.75
C ILE A 140 -26.93 -23.14 28.38
N ILE A 141 -26.83 -22.84 27.09
CA ILE A 141 -26.64 -21.45 26.60
C ILE A 141 -28.01 -20.78 26.41
N VAL A 142 -28.12 -19.53 26.85
CA VAL A 142 -29.32 -18.70 26.65
C VAL A 142 -29.04 -17.72 25.52
N VAL A 143 -29.80 -17.84 24.43
CA VAL A 143 -29.72 -16.95 23.26
C VAL A 143 -31.05 -16.19 23.17
N PHE A 144 -30.99 -14.86 23.27
CA PHE A 144 -32.16 -14.03 22.99
C PHE A 144 -32.37 -13.90 21.48
N ALA A 145 -33.62 -13.65 21.07
CA ALA A 145 -33.89 -13.26 19.70
C ALA A 145 -33.09 -11.98 19.40
N GLY A 146 -32.29 -12.04 18.33
CA GLY A 146 -31.55 -10.91 17.78
C GLY A 146 -32.46 -9.98 16.99
#